data_AF-A0A0L0QLS9-F1
#
_entry.id   AF-A0A0L0QLS9-F1
#
_cell.length_a   1.000
_cell.length_b   1.000
_cell.length_c   1.000
_cell.angle_alpha   90.00
_cell.angle_beta   90.00
_cell.angle_gamma   90.00
#
_symmetry.space_group_name_H-M   'P 1'
#
loop_
_entity.id
_entity.type
_entity.pdbx_description
1 polymer ?
#
loop_
_entity_poly.entity_id
_entity_poly.type
_entity_poly.pdbx_seq_one_letter_code
_entity_poly.pdbx_strand_id
1 'polypeptide(L)' 'MGKKMKVAKLNGNIISINDYSQEKMPGDLQCRYCEASLSYVKKHSRDLGDKRIIVGHYFRLKPRI' A
#
# COMPACT_ATOMS: atom_id res chain seq x y z
N MET A 1 -15.13 1.19 -0.04
CA MET A 1 -14.16 0.47 0.83
C MET A 1 -12.94 0.11 -0.01
N GLY A 2 -11.74 0.55 0.35
CA GLY A 2 -10.52 0.26 -0.41
C GLY A 2 -9.94 -1.12 -0.07
N LYS A 3 -9.60 -1.91 -1.08
CA LYS A 3 -8.97 -3.22 -0.89
C LYS A 3 -7.52 -3.02 -0.44
N LYS A 4 -7.16 -3.54 0.73
CA LYS A 4 -5.79 -3.49 1.26
C LYS A 4 -4.98 -4.65 0.68
N MET A 5 -3.80 -4.35 0.16
CA MET A 5 -2.92 -5.32 -0.48
C MET A 5 -1.58 -5.39 0.24
N LYS A 6 -1.01 -6.60 0.31
CA LYS A 6 0.33 -6.86 0.87
C LYS A 6 1.40 -7.05 -0.19
N VAL A 7 1.01 -7.14 -1.46
CA VAL A 7 1.90 -7.32 -2.61
C VAL A 7 1.55 -6.29 -3.68
N ALA A 8 2.58 -5.82 -4.38
CA ALA A 8 2.46 -4.87 -5.48
C ALA A 8 3.50 -5.24 -6.55
N LYS A 9 3.35 -4.65 -7.74
CA LYS A 9 4.35 -4.67 -8.80
C LYS A 9 5.07 -3.32 -8.77
N LEU A 10 6.39 -3.32 -8.76
CA LEU A 10 7.22 -2.12 -8.81
C LEU A 10 8.25 -2.33 -9.92
N ASN A 11 8.24 -1.46 -10.93
CA ASN A 11 9.15 -1.54 -12.08
C ASN A 11 9.20 -2.94 -12.72
N GLY A 12 8.06 -3.61 -12.86
CA GLY A 12 8.00 -4.97 -13.41
C GLY A 12 8.10 -6.10 -12.39
N ASN A 13 8.71 -5.87 -11.23
CA ASN A 13 8.98 -6.90 -10.21
C ASN A 13 7.88 -6.96 -9.15
N ILE A 14 7.51 -8.17 -8.72
CA ILE A 14 6.55 -8.35 -7.63
C ILE A 14 7.28 -8.15 -6.31
N ILE A 15 6.82 -7.19 -5.52
CA ILE A 15 7.37 -6.85 -4.20
C ILE A 15 6.32 -7.05 -3.11
N SER A 16 6.80 -7.43 -1.93
CA SER A 16 5.97 -7.53 -0.73
C SER A 16 6.06 -6.26 0.11
N ILE A 17 4.99 -5.95 0.84
CA ILE A 17 4.90 -4.75 1.68
C ILE A 17 5.97 -4.71 2.79
N ASN A 18 6.46 -5.87 3.23
CA ASN A 18 7.52 -5.95 4.24
C ASN A 18 8.90 -5.59 3.68
N ASP A 19 9.10 -5.77 2.37
CA ASP A 19 10.36 -5.47 1.69
C ASP A 19 10.36 -4.04 1.12
N TYR A 20 9.17 -3.48 0.89
CA TYR A 20 8.99 -2.15 0.34
C TYR A 20 9.45 -1.06 1.32
N SER A 21 10.42 -0.24 0.88
CA SER A 21 10.82 0.98 1.56
C SER A 21 10.73 2.17 0.61
N GLN A 22 9.85 3.13 0.93
CA GLN A 22 9.58 4.31 0.10
C GLN A 22 10.84 5.17 -0.13
N GLU A 23 11.80 5.14 0.80
CA GLU A 23 13.07 5.87 0.71
C GLU A 23 14.07 5.21 -0.25
N LYS A 24 14.04 3.87 -0.34
CA LYS A 24 14.98 3.09 -1.16
C LYS A 24 14.41 2.69 -2.53
N MET A 25 13.09 2.69 -2.66
CA MET A 25 12.37 2.16 -3.80
C MET A 25 11.39 3.20 -4.38
N PRO A 26 11.92 4.30 -4.96
CA PRO A 26 11.10 5.25 -5.70
C PRO A 26 10.61 4.59 -6.99
N GLY A 27 9.31 4.66 -7.25
CA GLY A 27 8.71 4.12 -8.48
C GLY A 27 7.19 4.04 -8.42
N ASP A 28 6.55 3.80 -9.57
CA ASP A 28 5.10 3.60 -9.63
C ASP A 28 4.77 2.19 -9.14
N LEU A 29 4.12 2.12 -7.99
CA LEU A 29 3.54 0.88 -7.50
C LEU A 29 2.31 0.58 -8.33
N GLN A 30 2.20 -0.64 -8.83
CA GLN A 30 1.07 -1.09 -9.64
C GLN A 30 0.45 -2.35 -9.06
N CYS A 31 -0.84 -2.55 -9.32
CA CYS A 31 -1.52 -3.78 -8.97
C CYS A 31 -1.00 -4.92 -9.85
N ARG A 32 -0.66 -6.05 -9.23
CA ARG A 32 -0.26 -7.28 -9.95
C ARG A 32 -1.32 -7.75 -10.96
N TYR A 33 -2.60 -7.52 -10.69
CA TYR A 33 -3.71 -8.10 -11.46
C TYR A 33 -4.30 -7.16 -12.50
N CYS A 34 -4.37 -5.87 -12.22
CA CYS A 34 -5.06 -4.90 -13.08
C CYS A 34 -4.18 -3.72 -13.48
N GLU A 35 -2.89 -3.76 -13.13
CA GLU A 35 -1.87 -2.74 -13.48
C GLU A 35 -2.19 -1.31 -13.00
N ALA A 36 -3.28 -1.15 -12.24
CA ALA A 36 -3.68 0.12 -11.69
C ALA A 36 -2.64 0.63 -10.67
N SER A 37 -2.34 1.93 -10.72
CA SER A 37 -1.44 2.54 -9.78
C SER A 37 -1.94 2.41 -8.34
N LEU A 38 -1.03 2.03 -7.47
CA LEU A 38 -1.22 1.85 -6.05
C LEU A 38 -0.57 3.02 -5.30
N SER A 39 -0.92 3.15 -4.04
CA SER A 39 -0.22 3.99 -3.08
C SER A 39 0.15 3.16 -1.88
N TYR A 40 1.35 3.39 -1.37
CA TYR A 40 1.77 2.86 -0.09
C TYR A 40 1.17 3.70 1.04
N VAL A 41 0.65 3.02 2.05
CA VAL A 41 0.18 3.64 3.29
C VAL A 41 1.08 3.17 4.41
N LYS A 42 1.81 4.12 5.01
CA LYS A 42 2.66 3.86 6.17
C LYS A 42 1.81 3.44 7.38
N LYS A 43 2.42 2.65 8.26
CA LYS A 43 1.84 2.30 9.57
C LYS A 43 1.42 3.57 10.31
N HIS A 44 0.19 3.60 10.79
CA HIS A 44 -0.37 4.74 11.54
C HIS A 44 -1.34 4.25 12.61
N SER A 45 -1.54 5.05 13.65
CA SER A 45 -2.63 4.86 14.60
C SER A 45 -3.93 5.41 14.03
N ARG A 46 -5.03 4.73 14.30
CA ARG A 46 -6.38 5.17 13.93
C ARG A 46 -7.30 4.97 15.10
N ASP A 47 -8.02 6.02 15.45
CA ASP A 47 -9.03 6.00 16.51
C ASP A 47 -10.39 5.56 15.93
N LEU A 48 -11.03 4.63 16.62
CA LEU A 48 -12.34 4.05 16.34
C LEU A 48 -13.22 4.23 17.58
N GLY A 49 -13.60 5.49 17.85
CA GLY A 49 -14.30 5.85 19.10
C GLY A 49 -13.39 5.61 20.31
N ASP A 50 -13.83 4.79 21.25
CA ASP A 50 -13.09 4.45 22.47
C ASP A 50 -11.84 3.57 22.26
N LYS A 51 -11.57 3.11 21.03
CA LYS A 51 -10.43 2.22 20.74
C LYS A 51 -9.44 2.85 19.78
N ARG A 52 -8.18 2.89 20.19
CA ARG A 52 -7.05 3.22 19.33
C ARG A 52 -6.44 1.95 18.75
N ILE A 53 -6.49 1.79 17.43
CA ILE A 53 -5.90 0.63 16.73
C ILE A 53 -4.65 1.04 15.96
N ILE A 54 -3.69 0.13 15.92
CA ILE A 54 -2.50 0.28 15.09
C ILE A 54 -2.78 -0.35 13.73
N VAL A 55 -2.86 0.47 12.69
CA VAL A 55 -3.00 0.01 11.32
C VAL A 55 -1.60 -0.24 10.76
N GLY A 56 -1.28 -1.50 10.45
CA GLY A 56 -0.05 -1.87 9.77
C GLY A 56 0.08 -1.21 8.39
N HIS A 57 1.28 -1.23 7.83
CA HIS A 57 1.54 -0.76 6.46
C HIS A 57 0.79 -1.62 5.43
N TYR A 58 0.26 -0.98 4.39
CA TYR A 58 -0.46 -1.67 3.30
C TYR A 58 -0.42 -0.87 2.00
N PHE A 59 -0.60 -1.55 0.87
CA PHE A 59 -0.84 -0.92 -0.42
C PHE A 59 -2.34 -0.76 -0.64
N ARG A 60 -2.74 0.37 -1.24
CA ARG A 60 -4.12 0.62 -1.66
C ARG A 60 -4.16 1.07 -3.11
N LEU A 61 -5.26 0.78 -3.81
CA LEU A 61 -5.51 1.38 -5.12
C LEU A 61 -5.59 2.90 -5.00
N LYS A 62 -4.94 3.61 -5.93
CA LYS A 62 -5.25 5.04 -6.10
C LYS A 62 -6.69 5.15 -6.62
N PRO A 63 -7.54 5.99 -6.00
CA PRO A 63 -8.79 6.36 -6.65
C PRO A 63 -8.45 7.01 -8.00
N ARG A 64 -9.10 6.56 -9.08
CA ARG A 64 -9.12 7.34 -10.31
C ARG A 64 -9.93 8.60 -10.00
N ILE A 65 -9.26 9.76 -10.03
CA ILE A 65 -9.89 11.08 -10.01
C ILE A 65 -10.44 11.34 -11.41
#